data_AF-A0A6N6S6F5-F1
#
_entry.id   AF-A0A6N6S6F5-F1
#
_cell.length_a   1.000
_cell.length_b   1.000
_cell.length_c   1.000
_cell.angle_alpha   90.00
_cell.angle_beta   90.00
_cell.angle_gamma   90.00
#
_symmetry.space_group_name_H-M   'P 1'
#
loop_
_entity.id
_entity.type
_entity.pdbx_description
1 polymer ?
#
loop_
_entity_poly.entity_id
_entity_poly.type
_entity_poly.pdbx_seq_one_letter_code
_entity_poly.pdbx_strand_id
1 'polypeptide(L)'
;MRKRFEQQLKLGVIPISEVKLPIKSRDELPPILRALQHIYVTPKLNEEVFRILEGKVMKGKKKTGRYGMDLWHIQVLSAVRLGLDANYDRLDDFANHHKLIRQILGVETTFGEGKRFSRQSIKD
;
A
#
# COMPACT_ATOMS: atom_id res chain seq x y z
N MET A 1 5.62 10.85 -12.42
CA MET A 1 6.69 9.94 -11.94
C MET A 1 6.20 9.05 -10.81
N ARG A 2 6.73 7.83 -10.61
CA ARG A 2 6.39 6.94 -9.48
C ARG A 2 7.68 6.49 -8.79
N LYS A 3 7.70 6.42 -7.45
CA LYS A 3 8.82 5.88 -6.65
C LYS A 3 8.49 4.44 -6.21
N ARG A 4 9.49 3.66 -5.79
CA ARG A 4 9.27 2.33 -5.19
C ARG A 4 8.38 2.47 -3.97
N PHE A 5 8.90 3.13 -2.94
CA PHE A 5 8.25 3.63 -1.74
C PHE A 5 9.36 3.77 -0.69
N GLU A 6 9.26 4.80 0.12
CA GLU A 6 10.17 5.03 1.23
C GLU A 6 9.29 5.34 2.43
N GLN A 7 9.25 4.43 3.41
CA GLN A 7 8.43 4.68 4.59
C GLN A 7 9.01 5.87 5.34
N GLN A 8 8.21 6.93 5.45
CA GLN A 8 8.59 8.08 6.25
C GLN A 8 8.29 7.79 7.73
N LEU A 9 9.33 7.45 8.49
CA LEU A 9 9.25 7.23 9.93
C LEU A 9 9.10 8.57 10.65
N LYS A 10 7.88 9.10 10.68
CA LYS A 10 7.50 10.26 11.48
C LYS A 10 6.99 9.82 12.84
N LEU A 11 7.02 10.73 13.81
CA LEU A 11 6.40 10.53 15.11
C LEU A 11 4.94 10.11 14.93
N GLY A 12 4.55 8.99 15.56
CA GLY A 12 3.20 8.42 15.49
C GLY A 12 2.87 7.58 14.26
N VAL A 13 3.79 7.39 13.32
CA VAL A 13 3.65 6.40 12.24
C VAL A 13 4.23 5.08 12.73
N ILE A 14 3.42 4.02 12.67
CA ILE A 14 3.88 2.67 13.02
C ILE A 14 4.70 2.11 11.84
N PRO A 15 5.94 1.62 12.06
CA PRO A 15 6.70 0.94 11.02
C PRO A 15 5.89 -0.22 10.42
N ILE A 16 5.94 -0.43 9.10
CA ILE A 16 5.17 -1.52 8.47
C ILE A 16 5.54 -2.89 9.07
N SER A 17 6.81 -3.06 9.47
CA SER A 17 7.32 -4.24 10.18
C SER A 17 6.65 -4.50 11.54
N GLU A 18 6.10 -3.48 12.18
CA GLU A 18 5.52 -3.53 13.53
C GLU A 18 4.00 -3.55 13.55
N VAL A 19 3.35 -3.49 12.38
CA VAL A 19 1.89 -3.52 12.27
C VAL A 19 1.35 -4.84 12.85
N LYS A 20 0.50 -4.72 13.87
CA LYS A 20 -0.12 -5.87 14.52
C LYS A 20 -1.39 -6.27 13.80
N LEU A 21 -1.33 -7.39 13.07
CA LEU A 21 -2.46 -7.94 12.34
C LEU A 21 -3.20 -9.00 13.16
N PRO A 22 -4.54 -9.05 13.11
CA PRO A 22 -5.30 -10.04 13.86
C PRO A 22 -4.99 -11.46 13.36
N ILE A 23 -4.66 -12.36 14.28
CA ILE A 23 -4.25 -13.74 13.97
C ILE A 23 -5.45 -14.70 13.95
N LYS A 24 -6.52 -14.36 14.69
CA LYS A 24 -7.73 -15.18 14.83
C LYS A 24 -8.90 -14.67 13.99
N SER A 25 -8.61 -14.09 12.83
CA SER A 25 -9.66 -13.61 11.93
C SER A 25 -10.05 -14.69 10.93
N ARG A 26 -11.35 -14.82 10.67
CA ARG A 26 -11.89 -15.59 9.54
C ARG A 26 -12.02 -14.74 8.27
N ASP A 27 -11.83 -13.43 8.41
CA ASP A 27 -11.86 -12.48 7.30
C ASP A 27 -10.65 -12.69 6.37
N GLU A 28 -10.83 -12.35 5.10
CA GLU A 28 -9.83 -12.51 4.04
C GLU A 28 -8.72 -11.45 4.12
N LEU A 29 -9.01 -10.27 4.69
CA LEU A 29 -8.10 -9.13 4.74
C LEU A 29 -6.82 -9.40 5.57
N PRO A 30 -6.88 -9.96 6.79
CA PRO A 30 -5.67 -10.12 7.60
C PRO A 30 -4.61 -11.05 6.99
N PRO A 31 -4.97 -12.19 6.36
CA PRO A 31 -4.02 -12.96 5.55
C PRO A 31 -3.37 -12.15 4.43
N ILE A 32 -4.15 -11.36 3.67
CA ILE A 32 -3.64 -10.51 2.57
C ILE A 32 -2.63 -9.50 3.13
N LEU A 33 -2.99 -8.78 4.19
CA LEU A 33 -2.13 -7.79 4.82
C LEU A 33 -0.87 -8.42 5.41
N ARG A 34 -0.95 -9.65 5.93
CA ARG A 34 0.22 -10.38 6.45
C ARG A 34 1.18 -10.77 5.35
N ALA A 35 0.67 -11.24 4.21
CA ALA A 35 1.51 -11.54 3.05
C ALA A 35 2.23 -10.29 2.55
N LEU A 36 1.53 -9.15 2.47
CA LEU A 36 2.12 -7.86 2.11
C LEU A 36 3.17 -7.42 3.14
N GLN A 37 2.87 -7.49 4.43
CA GLN A 37 3.84 -7.19 5.49
C GLN A 37 5.10 -8.07 5.36
N HIS A 38 4.93 -9.37 5.08
CA HIS A 38 6.03 -10.30 4.90
C HIS A 38 6.90 -9.96 3.67
N ILE A 39 6.28 -9.62 2.54
CA ILE A 39 6.97 -9.13 1.34
C ILE A 39 7.75 -7.85 1.66
N TYR A 40 7.16 -6.94 2.43
CA TYR A 40 7.79 -5.67 2.79
C TYR A 40 9.07 -5.88 3.60
N VAL A 41 9.02 -6.70 4.65
CA VAL A 41 10.14 -6.89 5.59
C VAL A 41 11.21 -7.84 5.08
N THR A 42 10.92 -8.66 4.07
CA THR A 42 11.86 -9.66 3.55
C THR A 42 12.61 -9.09 2.34
N PRO A 43 13.90 -8.72 2.45
CA PRO A 43 14.60 -7.95 1.40
C PRO A 43 14.61 -8.64 0.03
N LYS A 44 14.79 -9.97 0.01
CA LYS A 44 14.77 -10.75 -1.23
C LYS A 44 13.42 -10.70 -1.95
N LEU A 45 12.33 -10.85 -1.21
CA LEU A 45 10.98 -10.79 -1.77
C LEU A 45 10.62 -9.37 -2.19
N ASN A 46 10.98 -8.39 -1.36
CA ASN A 46 10.79 -6.97 -1.64
C ASN A 46 11.41 -6.61 -3.00
N GLU A 47 12.70 -6.92 -3.19
CA GLU A 47 13.42 -6.61 -4.41
C GLU A 47 12.81 -7.31 -5.64
N GLU A 48 12.45 -8.59 -5.50
CA GLU A 48 11.85 -9.35 -6.59
C GLU A 48 10.49 -8.80 -7.01
N VAL A 49 9.62 -8.48 -6.05
CA VAL A 49 8.30 -7.88 -6.31
C VAL A 49 8.44 -6.51 -6.94
N PHE A 50 9.33 -5.64 -6.42
CA PHE A 50 9.54 -4.32 -7.00
C PHE A 50 10.11 -4.37 -8.41
N ARG A 51 11.04 -5.30 -8.68
CA ARG A 51 11.56 -5.52 -10.05
C ARG A 51 10.43 -5.84 -11.03
N ILE A 52 9.48 -6.69 -10.63
CA ILE A 52 8.32 -7.03 -11.46
C ILE A 52 7.40 -5.80 -11.64
N LEU A 53 7.09 -5.10 -10.56
CA LEU A 53 6.22 -3.91 -10.58
C LEU A 53 6.80 -2.80 -11.45
N GLU A 54 8.09 -2.51 -11.33
CA GLU A 54 8.78 -1.53 -12.16
C GLU A 54 8.69 -1.91 -13.64
N GLY A 55 8.99 -3.17 -13.95
CA GLY A 55 8.92 -3.70 -15.32
C GLY A 55 7.53 -3.66 -15.95
N LYS A 56 6.45 -3.71 -15.14
CA LYS A 56 5.07 -3.67 -15.62
C LYS A 56 4.47 -2.26 -15.62
N VAL A 57 4.64 -1.53 -14.53
CA VAL A 57 3.96 -0.25 -14.28
C VAL A 57 4.69 0.93 -14.92
N MET A 58 6.02 0.87 -15.03
CA MET A 58 6.82 1.96 -15.58
C MET A 58 7.17 1.79 -17.06
N LYS A 59 6.92 0.61 -17.65
CA LYS A 59 7.24 0.34 -19.06
C LYS A 59 6.51 1.34 -19.97
N GLY A 60 7.28 2.01 -20.83
CA GLY A 60 6.76 3.00 -21.79
C GLY A 60 6.37 4.35 -21.18
N LYS A 61 6.51 4.55 -19.86
CA LYS A 61 6.19 5.84 -19.22
C LYS A 61 7.42 6.75 -19.15
N LYS A 62 7.28 7.99 -19.64
CA LYS A 62 8.30 9.03 -19.47
C LYS A 62 8.39 9.45 -18.00
N LYS A 63 9.61 9.66 -17.49
CA LYS A 63 9.87 10.16 -16.13
C LYS A 63 9.66 11.68 -16.05
N THR A 64 8.48 12.17 -16.42
CA THR A 64 8.12 13.60 -16.39
C THR A 64 6.86 13.83 -15.56
N GLY A 65 6.66 15.05 -15.06
CA GLY A 65 5.48 15.45 -14.29
C GLY A 65 5.47 15.06 -12.80
N ARG A 66 4.34 15.32 -12.12
CA ARG A 66 4.16 15.14 -10.67
C ARG A 66 4.33 13.69 -10.20
N TYR A 67 4.69 13.50 -8.94
CA TYR A 67 4.72 12.18 -8.32
C TYR A 67 3.29 11.67 -8.10
N GLY A 68 2.96 10.54 -8.71
CA GLY A 68 1.71 9.83 -8.44
C GLY A 68 1.84 8.91 -7.24
N MET A 69 0.88 8.01 -7.08
CA MET A 69 0.95 6.93 -6.09
C MET A 69 2.21 6.06 -6.29
N ASP A 70 2.94 5.80 -5.21
CA ASP A 70 4.15 4.97 -5.24
C ASP A 70 3.82 3.49 -5.49
N LEU A 71 4.80 2.73 -5.99
CA LEU A 71 4.59 1.33 -6.38
C LEU A 71 4.11 0.45 -5.21
N TRP A 72 4.56 0.72 -3.99
CA TRP A 72 4.05 0.02 -2.80
C TRP A 72 2.56 0.26 -2.57
N HIS A 73 2.13 1.52 -2.61
CA HIS A 73 0.72 1.85 -2.43
C HIS A 73 -0.15 1.17 -3.51
N ILE A 74 0.32 1.16 -4.76
CA ILE A 74 -0.35 0.46 -5.86
C ILE A 74 -0.44 -1.04 -5.57
N GLN A 75 0.65 -1.66 -5.12
CA GLN A 75 0.68 -3.09 -4.82
C GLN A 75 -0.28 -3.47 -3.69
N VAL A 76 -0.29 -2.70 -2.60
CA VAL A 76 -1.17 -2.94 -1.45
C VAL A 76 -2.64 -2.79 -1.86
N LEU A 77 -3.01 -1.67 -2.50
CA LEU A 77 -4.38 -1.44 -2.92
C LEU A 77 -4.85 -2.44 -3.98
N SER A 78 -3.97 -2.85 -4.90
CA SER A 78 -4.29 -3.88 -5.90
C SER A 78 -4.55 -5.23 -5.25
N ALA A 79 -3.70 -5.64 -4.29
CA ALA A 79 -3.86 -6.90 -3.58
C ALA A 79 -5.13 -6.93 -2.72
N VAL A 80 -5.43 -5.84 -2.01
CA VAL A 80 -6.67 -5.69 -1.24
C VAL A 80 -7.89 -5.72 -2.17
N ARG A 81 -7.86 -4.98 -3.28
CA ARG A 81 -8.97 -4.94 -4.24
C ARG A 81 -9.28 -6.32 -4.80
N LEU A 82 -8.25 -7.02 -5.28
CA LEU A 82 -8.40 -8.35 -5.87
C LEU A 82 -8.79 -9.39 -4.82
N GLY A 83 -8.17 -9.35 -3.64
CA GLY A 83 -8.41 -10.35 -2.61
C GLY A 83 -9.75 -10.21 -1.88
N LEU A 84 -10.38 -9.04 -1.91
CA LEU A 84 -11.70 -8.79 -1.31
C LEU A 84 -12.82 -8.55 -2.33
N ASP A 85 -12.52 -8.75 -3.62
CA ASP A 85 -13.39 -8.40 -4.76
C ASP A 85 -14.02 -7.00 -4.62
N ALA A 86 -13.19 -6.02 -4.22
CA ALA A 86 -13.67 -4.68 -3.93
C ALA A 86 -13.84 -3.84 -5.21
N ASN A 87 -14.93 -3.10 -5.30
CA ASN A 87 -15.06 -2.03 -6.30
C ASN A 87 -14.22 -0.80 -5.89
N TYR A 88 -14.09 0.18 -6.80
CA TYR A 88 -13.26 1.36 -6.55
C TYR A 88 -13.80 2.29 -5.46
N ASP A 89 -15.11 2.30 -5.22
CA ASP A 89 -15.69 3.12 -4.15
C ASP A 89 -15.36 2.53 -2.77
N ARG A 90 -15.45 1.20 -2.64
CA ARG A 90 -15.01 0.48 -1.44
C ARG A 90 -13.50 0.60 -1.24
N LEU A 91 -12.73 0.57 -2.32
CA LEU A 91 -11.27 0.74 -2.26
C LEU A 91 -10.87 2.17 -1.84
N ASP A 92 -11.63 3.19 -2.23
CA ASP A 92 -11.41 4.58 -1.81
C ASP A 92 -11.62 4.74 -0.29
N ASP A 93 -12.70 4.17 0.24
CA ASP A 93 -12.93 4.11 1.68
C ASP A 93 -11.79 3.36 2.40
N PHE A 94 -11.38 2.20 1.89
CA PHE A 94 -10.27 1.44 2.45
C PHE A 94 -8.94 2.21 2.49
N ALA A 95 -8.60 2.89 1.40
CA ALA A 95 -7.36 3.65 1.30
C ALA A 95 -7.34 4.85 2.26
N ASN A 96 -8.49 5.46 2.52
CA ASN A 96 -8.60 6.71 3.28
C ASN A 96 -9.04 6.54 4.73
N HIS A 97 -9.70 5.44 5.08
CA HIS A 97 -10.38 5.27 6.38
C HIS A 97 -10.06 3.95 7.07
N HIS A 98 -9.69 2.89 6.36
CA HIS A 98 -9.45 1.61 6.99
C HIS A 98 -8.06 1.51 7.64
N LYS A 99 -8.02 1.65 8.97
CA LYS A 99 -6.78 1.73 9.78
C LYS A 99 -5.70 0.70 9.44
N LEU A 100 -6.01 -0.60 9.40
CA LEU A 100 -4.99 -1.63 9.15
C LEU A 100 -4.39 -1.53 7.74
N ILE A 101 -5.21 -1.19 6.74
CA ILE A 101 -4.76 -1.01 5.36
C ILE A 101 -3.84 0.21 5.31
N ARG A 102 -4.23 1.31 5.96
CA ARG A 102 -3.42 2.53 6.05
C ARG A 102 -2.10 2.34 6.79
N GLN A 103 -2.07 1.48 7.81
CA GLN A 103 -0.84 1.10 8.49
C GLN A 103 0.11 0.33 7.55
N ILE A 104 -0.40 -0.63 6.77
CA ILE A 104 0.39 -1.36 5.78
C ILE A 104 0.81 -0.48 4.59
N LEU A 105 -0.01 0.51 4.21
CA LEU A 105 0.36 1.56 3.27
C LEU A 105 1.46 2.49 3.82
N GLY A 106 1.72 2.46 5.14
CA GLY A 106 2.69 3.33 5.81
C GLY A 106 2.28 4.80 5.88
N VAL A 107 0.97 5.07 5.83
CA VAL A 107 0.41 6.44 5.83
C VAL A 107 -0.46 6.75 7.05
N GLU A 108 -0.74 5.74 7.87
CA GLU A 108 -1.47 5.92 9.13
C GLU A 108 -0.58 6.61 10.17
N THR A 109 -1.15 7.61 10.84
CA THR A 109 -0.48 8.41 11.86
C THR A 109 -1.42 8.63 13.03
N THR A 110 -0.89 8.63 14.25
CA THR A 110 -1.63 9.05 15.45
C THR A 110 -1.69 10.57 15.61
N PHE A 111 -0.95 11.33 14.80
CA PHE A 111 -0.92 12.79 14.83
C PHE A 111 -1.39 13.39 13.51
N GLY A 112 -2.39 14.27 13.58
CA GLY A 112 -2.92 15.02 12.44
C GLY A 112 -3.54 14.14 11.35
N GLU A 113 -3.79 14.74 10.19
CA GLU A 113 -4.25 13.98 9.02
C GLU A 113 -3.05 13.39 8.27
N GLY A 114 -3.02 12.05 8.19
CA GLY A 114 -2.06 11.34 7.34
C GLY A 114 -2.32 11.57 5.85
N LYS A 115 -1.50 10.95 4.99
CA LYS A 115 -1.70 11.03 3.54
C LYS A 115 -3.09 10.51 3.16
N ARG A 116 -3.80 11.27 2.33
CA ARG A 116 -5.06 10.87 1.69
C ARG A 116 -4.86 10.67 0.21
N PHE A 117 -5.65 9.77 -0.36
CA PHE A 117 -5.63 9.44 -1.77
C PHE A 117 -6.91 9.98 -2.40
N SER A 118 -6.79 10.64 -3.56
CA SER A 118 -7.96 10.99 -4.34
C SER A 118 -8.50 9.76 -5.06
N ARG A 119 -9.83 9.67 -5.22
CA ARG A 119 -10.49 8.59 -5.98
C ARG A 119 -9.91 8.40 -7.37
N GLN A 120 -9.58 9.50 -8.05
CA GLN A 120 -8.94 9.45 -9.37
C GLN A 120 -7.58 8.72 -9.32
N SER A 121 -6.77 8.99 -8.29
CA SER A 121 -5.46 8.33 -8.13
C SER A 121 -5.55 6.84 -7.82
N ILE A 122 -6.66 6.40 -7.21
CA ILE A 122 -6.89 4.99 -6.89
C ILE A 122 -7.33 4.21 -8.14
N LYS A 123 -7.98 4.90 -9.08
CA LYS A 123 -8.44 4.32 -10.36
C LYS A 123 -7.34 4.22 -11.43
N ASP A 124 -6.34 5.11 -11.40
CA ASP A 124 -5.32 5.31 -12.45
C ASP A 124 -3.93 4.65 -12.23
#